data_AF-A0A6J2XQK4-F1
#
_entry.id   AF-A0A6J2XQK4-F1
#
_cell.length_a   1.000
_cell.length_b   1.000
_cell.length_c   1.000
_cell.angle_alpha   90.00
_cell.angle_beta   90.00
_cell.angle_gamma   90.00
#
_symmetry.space_group_name_H-M   'P 1'
#
loop_
_entity.id
_entity.type
_entity.pdbx_description
1 polymer ?
#
loop_
_entity_poly.entity_id
_entity_poly.type
_entity_poly.pdbx_seq_one_letter_code
_entity_poly.pdbx_strand_id
1 'polypeptide(L)'
;MKPPCPERGKLGCSKKFSENQRAKLFADYWGLGIFQRQRDFLGSCVEKLITNYRRITSAEARNPNRAFYLTKDDDVSKVRVRKTFLISTFGITEQTLQTVIHSKVTGSGIIAQDQRGKHGRHLKIDQEILESVIIHIKGIPRVESHYLRAQTSREFVDGGLSIAELRRHYTAGRRLNNREAANYDTYTHLFNTEFNIGFFAPRKDQRDICEAYKNASNKEKEDLETNYEIHQEEKMLSRNEKAKDKEQAEKEGSTIVLAVYDLQAVLPVPTRQTSAFFHKSRLNCYNFTISEITKDNNVCFFWHEGLAQRGAIEIGTCVLKFLEEVANDRPGCDIIFYTDNCGGQQKNRYTIGMYLYALKNYQINSITHKYLIRGHTQNEGDAVHSVIEKSLKKLKKSGLIYVPEQYVFMIRNAKKKGNSYIVKEMNFNDFIDLKRLSQEL
;
A
#
# COMPACT_ATOMS: atom_id res chain seq x y z
N MET A 1 -34.28 -8.36 20.12
CA MET A 1 -35.46 -8.36 21.03
C MET A 1 -35.05 -8.88 22.41
N LYS A 2 -35.58 -8.35 23.52
CA LYS A 2 -35.32 -8.82 24.91
C LYS A 2 -36.48 -9.70 25.42
N PRO A 3 -36.28 -10.52 26.48
CA PRO A 3 -37.36 -11.33 27.05
C PRO A 3 -38.58 -10.48 27.46
N PRO A 4 -39.82 -11.00 27.29
CA PRO A 4 -41.02 -10.24 27.64
C PRO A 4 -41.12 -10.03 29.15
N CYS A 5 -41.98 -9.08 29.56
CA CYS A 5 -42.22 -8.87 30.99
C CYS A 5 -42.85 -10.11 31.66
N PRO A 6 -42.65 -10.33 32.97
CA PRO A 6 -43.21 -11.49 33.68
C PRO A 6 -44.74 -11.58 33.57
N GLU A 7 -45.26 -12.81 33.48
CA GLU A 7 -46.70 -13.10 33.29
C GLU A 7 -47.59 -12.67 34.45
N ARG A 8 -47.04 -12.53 35.66
CA ARG A 8 -47.75 -12.17 36.91
C ARG A 8 -48.22 -10.71 36.95
N GLY A 9 -48.51 -10.12 35.79
CA GLY A 9 -48.76 -8.70 35.66
C GLY A 9 -50.20 -8.30 35.43
N LYS A 10 -50.65 -7.22 36.10
CA LYS A 10 -52.01 -6.65 35.96
C LYS A 10 -52.50 -6.44 34.52
N LEU A 11 -51.60 -6.28 33.54
CA LEU A 11 -51.96 -6.06 32.12
C LEU A 11 -51.83 -7.30 31.22
N GLY A 12 -51.27 -8.41 31.74
CA GLY A 12 -51.16 -9.69 31.04
C GLY A 12 -50.47 -9.62 29.67
N CYS A 13 -49.44 -8.79 29.48
CA CYS A 13 -48.90 -8.46 28.15
C CYS A 13 -48.41 -9.69 27.37
N SER A 14 -47.78 -10.65 28.03
CA SER A 14 -47.26 -11.88 27.41
C SER A 14 -48.35 -12.84 26.94
N LYS A 15 -49.57 -12.74 27.50
CA LYS A 15 -50.75 -13.47 27.00
C LYS A 15 -51.39 -12.79 25.79
N LYS A 16 -51.12 -11.50 25.59
CA LYS A 16 -51.76 -10.68 24.55
C LYS A 16 -51.00 -10.66 23.24
N PHE A 17 -49.69 -10.89 23.27
CA PHE A 17 -48.81 -10.88 22.10
C PHE A 17 -47.97 -12.15 22.06
N SER A 18 -48.04 -12.88 20.95
CA SER A 18 -47.17 -14.03 20.71
C SER A 18 -45.73 -13.59 20.42
N GLU A 19 -44.78 -14.51 20.55
CA GLU A 19 -43.37 -14.22 20.25
C GLU A 19 -43.15 -13.85 18.78
N ASN A 20 -43.86 -14.51 17.85
CA ASN A 20 -43.83 -14.17 16.43
C ASN A 20 -44.35 -12.76 16.15
N GLN A 21 -45.43 -12.32 16.83
CA GLN A 21 -45.94 -10.95 16.71
C GLN A 21 -44.93 -9.92 17.24
N ARG A 22 -44.25 -10.23 18.34
CA ARG A 22 -43.19 -9.36 18.89
C ARG A 22 -41.99 -9.29 17.95
N ALA A 23 -41.61 -10.39 17.32
CA ALA A 23 -40.52 -10.44 16.35
C ALA A 23 -40.84 -9.60 15.11
N LYS A 24 -42.07 -9.66 14.60
CA LYS A 24 -42.52 -8.82 13.49
C LYS A 24 -42.51 -7.33 13.85
N LEU A 25 -43.12 -6.94 14.97
CA LEU A 25 -43.07 -5.56 15.46
C LEU A 25 -41.63 -5.06 15.64
N PHE A 26 -40.73 -5.92 16.13
CA PHE A 26 -39.30 -5.60 16.24
C PHE A 26 -38.67 -5.37 14.86
N ALA A 27 -38.94 -6.25 13.89
CA ALA A 27 -38.44 -6.10 12.52
C ALA A 27 -38.95 -4.81 11.87
N ASP A 28 -40.24 -4.50 11.99
CA ASP A 28 -40.85 -3.29 11.42
C ASP A 28 -40.25 -2.01 12.02
N TYR A 29 -40.07 -1.98 13.34
CA TYR A 29 -39.47 -0.83 14.04
C TYR A 29 -38.02 -0.57 13.61
N TRP A 30 -37.20 -1.61 13.50
CA TRP A 30 -35.80 -1.47 13.08
C TRP A 30 -35.67 -1.27 11.57
N GLY A 31 -36.62 -1.78 10.77
CA GLY A 31 -36.73 -1.58 9.33
C GLY A 31 -37.01 -0.13 8.92
N LEU A 32 -37.48 0.73 9.84
CA LEU A 32 -37.66 2.16 9.57
C LEU A 32 -36.36 2.88 9.17
N GLY A 33 -35.19 2.37 9.60
CA GLY A 33 -33.83 2.83 9.22
C GLY A 33 -33.42 4.24 9.65
N ILE A 34 -34.38 5.15 9.82
CA ILE A 34 -34.19 6.56 10.16
C ILE A 34 -34.54 6.76 11.62
N PHE A 35 -33.58 7.24 12.40
CA PHE A 35 -33.71 7.44 13.85
C PHE A 35 -34.88 8.36 14.24
N GLN A 36 -35.21 9.36 13.42
CA GLN A 36 -36.38 10.22 13.65
C GLN A 36 -37.69 9.45 13.50
N ARG A 37 -37.84 8.61 12.46
CA ARG A 37 -39.06 7.79 12.25
C ARG A 37 -39.28 6.80 13.39
N GLN A 38 -38.20 6.23 13.92
CA GLN A 38 -38.25 5.37 15.10
C GLN A 38 -38.77 6.12 16.34
N ARG A 39 -38.31 7.36 16.55
CA ARG A 39 -38.85 8.21 17.62
C ARG A 39 -40.33 8.48 17.41
N ASP A 40 -40.74 8.87 16.20
CA ASP A 40 -42.14 9.19 15.87
C ASP A 40 -43.07 8.01 16.13
N PHE A 41 -42.63 6.80 15.75
CA PHE A 41 -43.32 5.55 16.06
C PHE A 41 -43.43 5.29 17.58
N LEU A 42 -42.36 5.48 18.34
CA LEU A 42 -42.45 5.38 19.82
C LEU A 42 -43.37 6.44 20.41
N GLY A 43 -43.44 7.63 19.80
CA GLY A 43 -44.35 8.70 20.20
C GLY A 43 -45.81 8.33 19.96
N SER A 44 -46.14 7.62 18.88
CA SER A 44 -47.50 7.15 18.61
C SER A 44 -47.94 6.07 19.62
N CYS A 45 -47.01 5.28 20.14
CA CYS A 45 -47.25 4.26 21.17
C CYS A 45 -47.52 4.84 22.57
N VAL A 46 -47.35 6.14 22.79
CA VAL A 46 -47.43 6.78 24.12
C VAL A 46 -48.61 7.75 24.19
N GLU A 47 -49.53 7.55 25.14
CA GLU A 47 -50.67 8.44 25.36
C GLU A 47 -50.77 8.91 26.82
N LYS A 48 -51.38 10.08 27.03
CA LYS A 48 -51.64 10.61 28.39
C LYS A 48 -52.79 9.80 29.00
N LEU A 49 -52.60 9.27 30.21
CA LEU A 49 -53.64 8.56 30.94
C LEU A 49 -54.58 9.61 31.57
N ILE A 50 -55.81 9.69 31.06
CA ILE A 50 -56.87 10.51 31.66
C ILE A 50 -57.49 9.68 32.80
N THR A 51 -57.48 10.22 34.01
CA THR A 51 -58.10 9.60 35.19
C THR A 51 -59.40 10.36 35.55
N ASN A 52 -60.52 9.64 35.70
CA ASN A 52 -61.84 10.24 35.97
C ASN A 52 -61.89 11.07 37.26
N TYR A 53 -61.02 10.78 38.22
CA TYR A 53 -60.87 11.55 39.47
C TYR A 53 -59.39 11.75 39.79
N ARG A 54 -59.02 12.99 40.10
CA ARG A 54 -57.65 13.35 40.49
C ARG A 54 -57.69 14.27 41.70
N ARG A 55 -57.26 13.79 42.87
CA ARG A 55 -56.96 14.66 44.02
C ARG A 55 -55.64 15.39 43.74
N ILE A 56 -55.68 16.72 43.67
CA ILE A 56 -54.50 17.57 43.58
C ILE A 56 -54.24 18.08 45.00
N THR A 57 -53.14 17.63 45.61
CA THR A 57 -52.80 17.95 47.01
C THR A 57 -51.62 18.91 47.13
N SER A 58 -51.00 19.28 46.00
CA SER A 58 -49.80 20.12 45.91
C SER A 58 -50.00 21.29 44.95
N ALA A 59 -49.32 22.42 45.22
CA ALA A 59 -49.35 23.63 44.39
C ALA A 59 -48.92 23.37 42.93
N GLU A 60 -48.01 22.43 42.72
CA GLU A 60 -47.64 21.92 41.40
C GLU A 60 -48.21 20.52 41.18
N ALA A 61 -49.08 20.36 40.19
CA ALA A 61 -49.63 19.06 39.83
C ALA A 61 -48.56 18.23 39.11
N ARG A 62 -48.23 17.03 39.62
CA ARG A 62 -47.37 16.07 38.91
C ARG A 62 -47.86 15.84 37.47
N ASN A 63 -46.97 15.59 36.52
CA ASN A 63 -47.41 15.25 35.17
C ASN A 63 -48.32 14.00 35.17
N PRO A 64 -49.40 13.96 34.36
CA PRO A 64 -50.29 12.81 34.30
C PRO A 64 -49.50 11.55 33.91
N ASN A 65 -49.90 10.41 34.50
CA ASN A 65 -49.34 9.11 34.15
C ASN A 65 -49.54 8.84 32.65
N ARG A 66 -48.71 7.97 32.06
CA ARG A 66 -48.80 7.63 30.65
C ARG A 66 -49.20 6.19 30.46
N ALA A 67 -50.00 5.95 29.43
CA ALA A 67 -50.33 4.63 28.94
C ALA A 67 -49.51 4.33 27.69
N PHE A 68 -49.13 3.06 27.54
CA PHE A 68 -48.37 2.57 26.40
C PHE A 68 -49.25 1.60 25.62
N TYR A 69 -49.26 1.73 24.30
CA TYR A 69 -50.10 0.93 23.42
C TYR A 69 -49.27 0.33 22.29
N LEU A 70 -49.66 -0.87 21.88
CA LEU A 70 -49.17 -1.53 20.67
C LEU A 70 -50.38 -1.95 19.84
N THR A 71 -50.29 -1.79 18.53
CA THR A 71 -51.27 -2.32 17.57
C THR A 71 -50.96 -3.77 17.28
N LYS A 72 -52.00 -4.59 17.11
CA LYS A 72 -51.86 -5.94 16.56
C LYS A 72 -51.95 -5.84 15.03
N ASP A 73 -51.25 -6.72 14.34
CA ASP A 73 -51.48 -6.88 12.91
C ASP A 73 -52.96 -7.25 12.68
N ASP A 74 -53.57 -6.58 11.71
CA ASP A 74 -54.95 -6.73 11.23
C ASP A 74 -56.08 -6.12 12.06
N ASP A 75 -55.78 -5.40 13.15
CA ASP A 75 -56.83 -4.67 13.90
C ASP A 75 -56.35 -3.26 14.31
N VAL A 76 -57.19 -2.25 14.07
CA VAL A 76 -56.91 -0.84 14.44
C VAL A 76 -56.92 -0.67 15.98
N SER A 77 -57.30 -1.73 16.71
CA SER A 77 -57.41 -1.73 18.16
C SER A 77 -56.03 -1.62 18.85
N LYS A 78 -55.85 -0.51 19.58
CA LYS A 78 -54.66 -0.25 20.41
C LYS A 78 -54.71 -1.09 21.69
N VAL A 79 -53.78 -2.02 21.85
CA VAL A 79 -53.68 -2.88 23.04
C VAL A 79 -52.77 -2.25 24.09
N ARG A 80 -53.31 -2.01 25.30
CA ARG A 80 -52.53 -1.45 26.41
C ARG A 80 -51.46 -2.43 26.90
N VAL A 81 -50.22 -1.98 26.92
CA VAL A 81 -49.04 -2.73 27.38
C VAL A 81 -48.30 -2.02 28.50
N ARG A 82 -47.38 -2.75 29.15
CA ARG A 82 -46.45 -2.19 30.13
C ARG A 82 -45.30 -1.47 29.45
N LYS A 83 -44.76 -0.45 30.12
CA LYS A 83 -43.52 0.23 29.71
C LYS A 83 -42.38 -0.76 29.47
N THR A 84 -42.17 -1.69 30.41
CA THR A 84 -41.11 -2.71 30.31
C THR A 84 -41.32 -3.68 29.15
N PHE A 85 -42.57 -3.98 28.81
CA PHE A 85 -42.90 -4.82 27.66
C PHE A 85 -42.57 -4.10 26.35
N LEU A 86 -42.94 -2.82 26.21
CA LEU A 86 -42.60 -2.00 25.03
C LEU A 86 -41.08 -1.92 24.82
N ILE A 87 -40.34 -1.58 25.89
CA ILE A 87 -38.88 -1.49 25.88
C ILE A 87 -38.25 -2.83 25.46
N SER A 88 -38.77 -3.94 26.01
CA SER A 88 -38.21 -5.27 25.75
C SER A 88 -38.54 -5.78 24.34
N THR A 89 -39.76 -5.51 23.85
CA THR A 89 -40.17 -5.86 22.49
C THR A 89 -39.31 -5.16 21.45
N PHE A 90 -39.08 -3.85 21.55
CA PHE A 90 -38.24 -3.13 20.58
C PHE A 90 -36.73 -3.18 20.88
N GLY A 91 -36.32 -3.72 22.04
CA GLY A 91 -34.91 -3.80 22.43
C GLY A 91 -34.25 -2.44 22.69
N ILE A 92 -35.04 -1.42 23.00
CA ILE A 92 -34.56 -0.04 23.24
C ILE A 92 -34.13 0.15 24.70
N THR A 93 -33.52 1.29 25.01
CA THR A 93 -33.24 1.70 26.40
C THR A 93 -34.41 2.49 26.98
N GLU A 94 -34.52 2.52 28.31
CA GLU A 94 -35.50 3.37 28.97
C GLU A 94 -35.27 4.85 28.65
N GLN A 95 -34.01 5.27 28.54
CA GLN A 95 -33.64 6.65 28.19
C GLN A 95 -34.19 7.06 26.82
N THR A 96 -34.11 6.19 25.81
CA THR A 96 -34.68 6.45 24.48
C THR A 96 -36.17 6.78 24.56
N LEU A 97 -36.93 6.00 25.35
CA LEU A 97 -38.35 6.22 25.56
C LEU A 97 -38.63 7.49 26.38
N GLN A 98 -37.80 7.81 27.37
CA GLN A 98 -37.92 9.03 28.17
C GLN A 98 -37.68 10.29 27.34
N THR A 99 -36.72 10.27 26.41
CA THR A 99 -36.48 11.40 25.49
C THR A 99 -37.70 11.69 24.62
N VAL A 100 -38.32 10.64 24.06
CA VAL A 100 -39.58 10.74 23.29
C VAL A 100 -40.72 11.28 24.16
N ILE A 101 -40.83 10.76 25.39
CA ILE A 101 -41.81 11.19 26.37
C ILE A 101 -41.67 12.68 26.68
N HIS A 102 -40.45 13.16 26.94
CA HIS A 102 -40.14 14.54 27.28
C HIS A 102 -40.46 15.47 26.11
N SER A 103 -40.01 15.12 24.90
CA SER A 103 -40.31 15.90 23.69
C SER A 103 -41.80 16.03 23.39
N LYS A 104 -42.64 15.06 23.79
CA LYS A 104 -44.10 15.13 23.61
C LYS A 104 -44.80 16.05 24.63
N VAL A 105 -44.15 16.41 25.75
CA VAL A 105 -44.71 17.35 26.75
C VAL A 105 -44.58 18.79 26.30
N THR A 106 -43.50 19.12 25.61
CA THR A 106 -43.12 20.49 25.24
C THR A 106 -43.96 21.11 24.12
N GLY A 107 -45.05 20.46 23.67
CA GLY A 107 -46.25 21.19 23.23
C GLY A 107 -46.69 21.09 21.76
N SER A 108 -45.97 20.44 20.84
CA SER A 108 -46.36 20.47 19.41
C SER A 108 -46.96 19.17 18.87
N GLY A 109 -47.09 18.12 19.67
CA GLY A 109 -47.55 16.79 19.21
C GLY A 109 -46.56 16.07 18.28
N ILE A 110 -45.52 16.75 17.80
CA ILE A 110 -44.44 16.27 16.94
C ILE A 110 -43.17 16.14 17.78
N ILE A 111 -42.39 15.08 17.55
CA ILE A 111 -41.12 14.88 18.27
C ILE A 111 -40.04 15.78 17.68
N ALA A 112 -39.29 16.47 18.54
CA ALA A 112 -38.20 17.34 18.13
C ALA A 112 -37.14 16.59 17.31
N GLN A 113 -36.66 17.24 16.25
CA GLN A 113 -35.63 16.68 15.37
C GLN A 113 -34.33 16.39 16.13
N ASP A 114 -33.62 15.34 15.70
CA ASP A 114 -32.31 15.01 16.27
C ASP A 114 -31.23 16.05 15.92
N GLN A 115 -30.68 16.71 16.95
CA GLN A 115 -29.67 17.77 16.82
C GLN A 115 -28.24 17.30 17.17
N ARG A 116 -28.02 15.99 17.29
CA ARG A 116 -26.67 15.44 17.54
C ARG A 116 -25.70 15.86 16.42
N GLY A 117 -24.53 16.36 16.80
CA GLY A 117 -23.50 16.86 15.86
C GLY A 117 -23.82 18.21 15.19
N LYS A 118 -24.97 18.83 15.48
CA LYS A 118 -25.43 20.08 14.86
C LYS A 118 -25.48 21.25 15.85
N HIS A 119 -24.56 21.26 16.82
CA HIS A 119 -24.55 22.28 17.87
C HIS A 119 -23.83 23.58 17.46
N GLY A 120 -23.18 23.64 16.30
CA GLY A 120 -22.47 24.83 15.80
C GLY A 120 -21.21 25.23 16.60
N ARG A 121 -21.03 24.71 17.82
CA ARG A 121 -19.87 24.93 18.72
C ARG A 121 -18.56 24.24 18.29
N HIS A 122 -18.38 23.89 17.02
CA HIS A 122 -17.09 23.40 16.55
C HIS A 122 -16.21 24.61 16.21
N LEU A 123 -15.02 24.68 16.81
CA LEU A 123 -14.01 25.68 16.46
C LEU A 123 -13.69 25.55 14.98
N LYS A 124 -14.01 26.58 14.20
CA LYS A 124 -13.59 26.71 12.81
C LYS A 124 -12.25 27.44 12.79
N ILE A 125 -11.30 26.92 12.04
CA ILE A 125 -10.02 27.59 11.79
C ILE A 125 -10.32 28.86 10.99
N ASP A 126 -9.64 29.95 11.34
CA ASP A 126 -9.77 31.21 10.62
C ASP A 126 -9.43 31.02 9.14
N GLN A 127 -10.27 31.59 8.28
CA GLN A 127 -10.16 31.47 6.84
C GLN A 127 -8.91 32.18 6.30
N GLU A 128 -8.47 33.26 6.97
CA GLU A 128 -7.21 33.95 6.62
C GLU A 128 -5.99 33.02 6.79
N ILE A 129 -6.00 32.20 7.85
CA ILE A 129 -4.91 31.27 8.14
C ILE A 129 -4.87 30.19 7.05
N LEU A 130 -6.02 29.66 6.62
CA LEU A 130 -6.10 28.67 5.55
C LEU A 130 -5.57 29.23 4.22
N GLU A 131 -6.00 30.43 3.84
CA GLU A 131 -5.55 31.10 2.63
C GLU A 131 -4.04 31.38 2.65
N SER A 132 -3.49 31.78 3.80
CA SER A 132 -2.06 32.03 3.94
C SER A 132 -1.21 30.77 3.71
N VAL A 133 -1.70 29.60 4.12
CA VAL A 133 -1.03 28.31 3.86
C VAL A 133 -1.07 27.98 2.37
N ILE A 134 -2.21 28.20 1.70
CA ILE A 134 -2.36 27.97 0.26
C ILE A 134 -1.39 28.86 -0.54
N ILE A 135 -1.30 30.15 -0.18
CA ILE A 135 -0.37 31.10 -0.81
C ILE A 135 1.07 30.63 -0.63
N HIS A 136 1.45 30.23 0.57
CA HIS A 136 2.79 29.72 0.84
C HIS A 136 3.13 28.48 0.00
N ILE A 137 2.22 27.50 -0.08
CA ILE A 137 2.43 26.29 -0.88
C ILE A 137 2.50 26.58 -2.39
N LYS A 138 1.78 27.59 -2.88
CA LYS A 138 1.87 28.06 -4.28
C LYS A 138 3.19 28.74 -4.61
N GLY A 139 3.82 29.42 -3.65
CA GLY A 139 5.10 30.09 -3.83
C GLY A 139 6.33 29.18 -3.85
N ILE A 140 6.18 27.88 -3.55
CA ILE A 140 7.30 26.93 -3.56
C ILE A 140 7.67 26.60 -5.01
N PRO A 141 8.95 26.70 -5.41
CA PRO A 141 9.39 26.33 -6.75
C PRO A 141 9.13 24.84 -7.03
N ARG A 142 8.58 24.55 -8.21
CA ARG A 142 8.17 23.20 -8.62
C ARG A 142 8.96 22.73 -9.81
N VAL A 143 9.25 21.44 -9.83
CA VAL A 143 9.89 20.74 -10.94
C VAL A 143 8.87 19.78 -11.54
N GLU A 144 8.65 19.91 -12.85
CA GLU A 144 7.82 18.97 -13.58
C GLU A 144 8.51 17.60 -13.72
N SER A 145 7.73 16.53 -13.67
CA SER A 145 8.24 15.19 -13.97
C SER A 145 8.49 15.02 -15.48
N HIS A 146 9.67 15.44 -15.93
CA HIS A 146 10.12 15.33 -17.32
C HIS A 146 9.99 13.90 -17.91
N TYR A 147 9.95 12.87 -17.05
CA TYR A 147 9.89 11.46 -17.44
C TYR A 147 8.49 10.83 -17.46
N LEU A 148 7.49 11.45 -16.84
CA LEU A 148 6.16 10.86 -16.66
C LEU A 148 5.04 11.76 -17.22
N ARG A 149 5.38 12.71 -18.11
CA ARG A 149 4.40 13.61 -18.77
C ARG A 149 3.23 12.86 -19.42
N ALA A 150 3.45 11.64 -19.90
CA ALA A 150 2.41 10.81 -20.51
C ALA A 150 1.50 10.08 -19.50
N GLN A 151 1.91 9.94 -18.23
CA GLN A 151 1.24 9.07 -17.25
C GLN A 151 0.66 9.82 -16.04
N THR A 152 1.23 10.96 -15.64
CA THR A 152 0.76 11.71 -14.45
C THR A 152 0.98 13.22 -14.57
N SER A 153 0.00 14.01 -14.12
CA SER A 153 0.10 15.48 -13.96
C SER A 153 0.73 15.93 -12.63
N ARG A 154 1.45 15.04 -11.93
CA ARG A 154 1.98 15.30 -10.59
C ARG A 154 3.24 16.17 -10.66
N GLU A 155 3.27 17.22 -9.86
CA GLU A 155 4.40 18.14 -9.71
C GLU A 155 5.28 17.76 -8.51
N PHE A 156 6.56 18.12 -8.55
CA PHE A 156 7.51 17.76 -7.50
C PHE A 156 8.22 18.97 -6.91
N VAL A 157 8.29 19.04 -5.59
CA VAL A 157 9.13 19.97 -4.82
C VAL A 157 10.46 19.29 -4.53
N ASP A 158 11.52 20.07 -4.28
CA ASP A 158 12.83 19.55 -3.90
C ASP A 158 12.74 18.47 -2.81
N GLY A 159 13.43 17.35 -3.04
CA GLY A 159 13.47 16.20 -2.13
C GLY A 159 14.26 16.45 -0.85
N GLY A 160 15.07 17.51 -0.81
CA GLY A 160 15.77 17.94 0.39
C GLY A 160 14.84 18.57 1.45
N LEU A 161 13.62 18.95 1.07
CA LEU A 161 12.65 19.57 1.97
C LEU A 161 11.62 18.54 2.46
N SER A 162 11.24 18.63 3.72
CA SER A 162 10.12 17.89 4.31
C SER A 162 8.91 18.80 4.56
N ILE A 163 7.71 18.22 4.71
CA ILE A 163 6.49 18.98 5.08
C ILE A 163 6.72 19.76 6.39
N ALA A 164 7.46 19.17 7.33
CA ALA A 164 7.83 19.82 8.59
C ALA A 164 8.72 21.05 8.38
N GLU A 165 9.70 20.98 7.49
CA GLU A 165 10.58 22.11 7.15
C GLU A 165 9.82 23.19 6.38
N LEU A 166 8.96 22.81 5.43
CA LEU A 166 8.11 23.75 4.71
C LEU A 166 7.22 24.55 5.67
N ARG A 167 6.62 23.88 6.66
CA ARG A 167 5.86 24.55 7.72
C ARG A 167 6.75 25.44 8.59
N ARG A 168 7.99 25.02 8.90
CA ARG A 168 8.92 25.87 9.67
C ARG A 168 9.22 27.17 8.93
N HIS A 169 9.45 27.12 7.61
CA HIS A 169 9.63 28.30 6.77
C HIS A 169 8.39 29.20 6.76
N TYR A 170 7.21 28.61 6.57
CA TYR A 170 5.93 29.32 6.65
C TYR A 170 5.73 30.00 8.02
N THR A 171 5.99 29.27 9.10
CA THR A 171 5.83 29.77 10.47
C THR A 171 6.81 30.91 10.76
N ALA A 172 8.06 30.80 10.28
CA ALA A 172 9.05 31.87 10.40
C ALA A 172 8.60 33.13 9.64
N GLY A 173 8.08 32.98 8.42
CA GLY A 173 7.53 34.09 7.63
C GLY A 173 6.30 34.75 8.27
N ARG A 174 5.40 33.97 8.88
CA ARG A 174 4.23 34.50 9.61
C ARG A 174 4.65 35.23 10.89
N ARG A 175 5.63 34.70 11.62
CA ARG A 175 6.19 35.32 12.83
C ARG A 175 6.86 36.66 12.54
N LEU A 176 7.62 36.76 11.44
CA LEU A 176 8.21 38.02 10.98
C LEU A 176 7.16 39.11 10.74
N ASN A 177 5.95 38.72 10.33
CA ASN A 177 4.82 39.60 10.08
C ASN A 177 3.86 39.73 11.28
N ASN A 178 4.22 39.22 12.47
CA ASN A 178 3.39 39.19 13.67
C ASN A 178 1.99 38.56 13.47
N ARG A 179 1.89 37.52 12.63
CA ARG A 179 0.63 36.79 12.39
C ARG A 179 0.67 35.37 12.97
N GLU A 180 -0.50 34.87 13.36
CA GLU A 180 -0.65 33.49 13.83
C GLU A 180 -0.40 32.49 12.69
N ALA A 181 0.22 31.36 13.00
CA ALA A 181 0.52 30.31 12.00
C ALA A 181 -0.41 29.11 12.19
N ALA A 182 -0.77 28.46 11.08
CA ALA A 182 -1.46 27.18 11.11
C ALA A 182 -0.69 26.10 11.90
N ASN A 183 -1.45 25.21 12.54
CA ASN A 183 -0.88 24.03 13.18
C ASN A 183 -0.34 23.03 12.14
N TYR A 184 0.38 21.99 12.60
CA TYR A 184 0.96 20.98 11.71
C TYR A 184 -0.09 20.24 10.88
N ASP A 185 -1.17 19.85 11.54
CA ASP A 185 -2.17 18.96 10.97
C ASP A 185 -2.96 19.66 9.87
N THR A 186 -3.33 20.92 10.08
CA THR A 186 -3.97 21.78 9.08
C THR A 186 -3.06 22.01 7.89
N TYR A 187 -1.78 22.31 8.12
CA TYR A 187 -0.81 22.50 7.03
C TYR A 187 -0.62 21.22 6.21
N THR A 188 -0.49 20.08 6.89
CA THR A 188 -0.30 18.77 6.26
C THR A 188 -1.56 18.31 5.53
N HIS A 189 -2.74 18.57 6.10
CA HIS A 189 -4.02 18.25 5.46
C HIS A 189 -4.15 19.03 4.15
N LEU A 190 -4.03 20.36 4.19
CA LEU A 190 -4.09 21.21 3.01
C LEU A 190 -3.08 20.81 1.94
N PHE A 191 -1.83 20.51 2.34
CA PHE A 191 -0.79 20.07 1.41
C PHE A 191 -1.15 18.77 0.68
N ASN A 192 -1.82 17.82 1.35
CA ASN A 192 -2.14 16.51 0.76
C ASN A 192 -3.51 16.46 0.06
N THR A 193 -4.46 17.33 0.42
CA THR A 193 -5.82 17.31 -0.16
C THR A 193 -5.99 18.33 -1.28
N GLU A 194 -5.43 19.54 -1.13
CA GLU A 194 -5.62 20.64 -2.08
C GLU A 194 -4.56 20.66 -3.19
N PHE A 195 -3.45 19.93 -3.02
CA PHE A 195 -2.32 19.95 -3.95
C PHE A 195 -1.87 18.55 -4.37
N ASN A 196 -1.74 18.32 -5.68
CA ASN A 196 -1.14 17.10 -6.23
C ASN A 196 0.39 17.24 -6.35
N ILE A 197 1.05 17.44 -5.20
CA ILE A 197 2.49 17.69 -5.13
C ILE A 197 3.19 16.51 -4.44
N GLY A 198 4.38 16.13 -4.92
CA GLY A 198 5.26 15.15 -4.28
C GLY A 198 6.63 15.73 -3.95
N PHE A 199 7.42 15.02 -3.15
CA PHE A 199 8.84 15.34 -2.96
C PHE A 199 9.68 14.59 -4.01
N PHE A 200 10.60 15.30 -4.66
CA PHE A 200 11.45 14.77 -5.70
C PHE A 200 12.47 13.80 -5.10
N ALA A 201 12.31 12.50 -5.34
CA ALA A 201 13.35 11.54 -5.05
C ALA A 201 14.18 11.30 -6.32
N PRO A 202 15.47 11.68 -6.37
CA PRO A 202 16.33 11.31 -7.49
C PRO A 202 16.32 9.78 -7.61
N ARG A 203 15.98 9.26 -8.80
CA ARG A 203 16.11 7.83 -9.07
C ARG A 203 17.60 7.51 -9.10
N LYS A 204 17.96 6.44 -8.40
CA LYS A 204 19.34 6.10 -8.04
C LYS A 204 20.18 5.61 -9.20
N ASP A 205 19.56 5.34 -10.35
CA ASP A 205 20.23 4.72 -11.47
C ASP A 205 20.06 5.59 -12.71
N GLN A 206 21.21 6.03 -13.16
CA GLN A 206 21.55 6.32 -14.53
C GLN A 206 21.16 7.68 -15.10
N ARG A 207 22.20 8.49 -15.35
CA ARG A 207 22.24 9.39 -16.50
C ARG A 207 23.61 10.00 -16.79
N ASP A 208 24.74 9.47 -16.35
CA ASP A 208 26.04 10.16 -16.44
C ASP A 208 26.29 10.90 -17.75
N ILE A 209 26.01 10.27 -18.91
CA ILE A 209 26.15 10.92 -20.24
C ILE A 209 25.07 11.99 -20.48
N CYS A 210 23.80 11.71 -20.22
CA CYS A 210 22.72 12.68 -20.43
C CYS A 210 22.71 13.82 -19.38
N GLU A 211 23.15 13.56 -18.15
CA GLU A 211 23.33 14.55 -17.09
C GLU A 211 24.58 15.38 -17.35
N ALA A 212 25.67 14.78 -17.84
CA ALA A 212 26.81 15.53 -18.34
C ALA A 212 26.39 16.46 -19.49
N TYR A 213 25.66 15.97 -20.49
CA TYR A 213 25.15 16.82 -21.58
C TYR A 213 24.22 17.94 -21.08
N LYS A 214 23.35 17.65 -20.11
CA LYS A 214 22.43 18.65 -19.55
C LYS A 214 23.15 19.75 -18.77
N ASN A 215 24.19 19.38 -18.02
CA ASN A 215 24.96 20.28 -17.17
C ASN A 215 26.13 20.96 -17.91
N ALA A 216 26.44 20.53 -19.14
CA ALA A 216 27.45 21.12 -20.00
C ALA A 216 27.09 22.55 -20.44
N SER A 217 28.11 23.38 -20.62
CA SER A 217 27.98 24.71 -21.22
C SER A 217 27.60 24.63 -22.71
N ASN A 218 27.12 25.73 -23.30
CA ASN A 218 26.68 25.73 -24.70
C ASN A 218 27.77 25.28 -25.69
N LYS A 219 29.05 25.56 -25.38
CA LYS A 219 30.19 25.16 -26.21
C LYS A 219 30.51 23.67 -26.08
N GLU A 220 30.43 23.13 -24.86
CA GLU A 220 30.64 21.69 -24.60
C GLU A 220 29.48 20.84 -25.11
N LYS A 221 28.28 21.41 -25.27
CA LYS A 221 27.15 20.72 -25.88
C LYS A 221 27.38 20.42 -27.35
N GLU A 222 27.96 21.33 -28.13
CA GLU A 222 28.30 21.08 -29.54
C GLU A 222 29.23 19.86 -29.69
N ASP A 223 30.22 19.73 -28.80
CA ASP A 223 31.15 18.60 -28.79
C ASP A 223 30.52 17.27 -28.31
N LEU A 224 29.50 17.35 -27.43
CA LEU A 224 28.83 16.20 -26.84
C LEU A 224 27.55 15.79 -27.59
N GLU A 225 27.04 16.62 -28.49
CA GLU A 225 25.75 16.42 -29.18
C GLU A 225 25.74 15.13 -29.98
N THR A 226 26.78 14.88 -30.79
CA THR A 226 26.89 13.63 -31.56
C THR A 226 26.88 12.39 -30.67
N ASN A 227 27.63 12.41 -29.57
CA ASN A 227 27.66 11.29 -28.61
C ASN A 227 26.31 11.12 -27.91
N TYR A 228 25.62 12.21 -27.60
CA TYR A 228 24.31 12.19 -27.00
C TYR A 228 23.24 11.64 -27.96
N GLU A 229 23.29 12.02 -29.23
CA GLU A 229 22.38 11.51 -30.27
C GLU A 229 22.56 10.01 -30.50
N ILE A 230 23.81 9.55 -30.67
CA ILE A 230 24.14 8.12 -30.81
C ILE A 230 23.61 7.34 -29.62
N HIS A 231 23.90 7.81 -28.40
CA HIS A 231 23.44 7.18 -27.17
C HIS A 231 21.92 7.11 -27.05
N GLN A 232 21.21 8.12 -27.58
CA GLN A 232 19.75 8.15 -27.61
C GLN A 232 19.17 7.21 -28.67
N GLU A 233 19.81 7.09 -29.82
CA GLU A 233 19.46 6.13 -30.86
C GLU A 233 19.67 4.69 -30.38
N GLU A 234 20.87 4.36 -29.86
CA GLU A 234 21.19 3.04 -29.32
C GLU A 234 20.20 2.61 -28.22
N LYS A 235 19.80 3.57 -27.37
CA LYS A 235 18.76 3.37 -26.36
C LYS A 235 17.40 3.03 -26.98
N MET A 236 16.98 3.70 -28.05
CA MET A 236 15.73 3.38 -28.72
C MET A 236 15.80 1.99 -29.36
N LEU A 237 16.90 1.68 -30.05
CA LEU A 237 17.14 0.37 -30.66
C LEU A 237 17.10 -0.75 -29.62
N SER A 238 17.80 -0.59 -28.49
CA SER A 238 17.81 -1.59 -27.41
C SER A 238 16.42 -1.83 -26.80
N ARG A 239 15.62 -0.77 -26.63
CA ARG A 239 14.24 -0.89 -26.14
C ARG A 239 13.34 -1.59 -27.13
N ASN A 240 13.45 -1.24 -28.41
CA ASN A 240 12.67 -1.87 -29.48
C ASN A 240 13.02 -3.35 -29.60
N GLU A 241 14.30 -3.71 -29.51
CA GLU A 241 14.76 -5.09 -29.55
C GLU A 241 14.21 -5.91 -28.38
N LYS A 242 14.29 -5.36 -27.16
CA LYS A 242 13.74 -6.01 -25.97
C LYS A 242 12.21 -6.16 -26.02
N ALA A 243 11.51 -5.18 -26.59
CA ALA A 243 10.08 -5.26 -26.80
C ALA A 243 9.71 -6.37 -27.80
N LYS A 244 10.43 -6.49 -28.91
CA LYS A 244 10.24 -7.57 -29.90
C LYS A 244 10.46 -8.96 -29.30
N ASP A 245 11.56 -9.15 -28.57
CA ASP A 245 11.85 -10.44 -27.92
C ASP A 245 10.75 -10.80 -26.91
N LYS A 246 10.25 -9.80 -26.16
CA LYS A 246 9.15 -10.00 -25.22
C LYS A 246 7.86 -10.41 -25.93
N GLU A 247 7.49 -9.71 -27.01
CA GLU A 247 6.32 -10.07 -27.82
C GLU A 247 6.44 -11.48 -28.42
N GLN A 248 7.64 -11.88 -28.87
CA GLN A 248 7.89 -13.25 -29.36
C GLN A 248 7.78 -14.31 -28.24
N ALA A 249 8.25 -14.00 -27.05
CA ALA A 249 8.19 -14.91 -25.91
C ALA A 249 6.77 -15.04 -25.33
N GLU A 250 5.91 -14.03 -25.49
CA GLU A 250 4.52 -14.04 -25.03
C GLU A 250 3.52 -14.71 -26.00
N LYS A 251 3.95 -15.07 -27.23
CA LYS A 251 3.11 -15.79 -28.18
C LYS A 251 2.70 -17.17 -27.66
N GLU A 252 1.45 -17.55 -27.92
CA GLU A 252 0.92 -18.86 -27.55
C GLU A 252 1.73 -19.98 -28.21
N GLY A 253 2.20 -20.94 -27.41
CA GLY A 253 3.07 -22.03 -27.87
C GLY A 253 4.55 -21.65 -28.05
N SER A 254 4.97 -20.46 -27.65
CA SER A 254 6.38 -20.05 -27.72
C SER A 254 7.27 -20.92 -26.80
N THR A 255 8.37 -21.41 -27.35
CA THR A 255 9.42 -22.15 -26.63
C THR A 255 10.49 -21.21 -26.06
N ILE A 256 10.32 -19.89 -26.20
CA ILE A 256 11.33 -18.91 -25.82
C ILE A 256 11.28 -18.63 -24.32
N VAL A 257 12.43 -18.73 -23.66
CA VAL A 257 12.66 -18.34 -22.27
C VAL A 257 13.44 -17.04 -22.25
N LEU A 258 12.73 -15.94 -22.02
CA LEU A 258 13.32 -14.61 -21.91
C LEU A 258 13.64 -14.30 -20.45
N ALA A 259 14.92 -14.24 -20.11
CA ALA A 259 15.40 -14.02 -18.76
C ALA A 259 16.42 -12.88 -18.67
N VAL A 260 16.39 -12.17 -17.55
CA VAL A 260 17.35 -11.12 -17.23
C VAL A 260 18.04 -11.50 -15.94
N TYR A 261 19.36 -11.40 -15.90
CA TYR A 261 20.09 -11.68 -14.66
C TYR A 261 21.03 -10.57 -14.24
N ASP A 262 21.06 -10.33 -12.93
CA ASP A 262 21.83 -9.27 -12.32
C ASP A 262 22.31 -9.60 -10.90
N LEU A 263 23.45 -9.04 -10.49
CA LEU A 263 24.03 -9.21 -9.17
C LEU A 263 23.77 -7.99 -8.29
N GLN A 264 23.00 -8.20 -7.21
CA GLN A 264 22.67 -7.14 -6.27
C GLN A 264 23.92 -6.54 -5.61
N ALA A 265 23.84 -5.27 -5.24
CA ALA A 265 24.82 -4.63 -4.36
C ALA A 265 25.07 -5.47 -3.09
N VAL A 266 26.34 -5.50 -2.66
CA VAL A 266 26.81 -6.34 -1.55
C VAL A 266 25.97 -6.10 -0.29
N LEU A 267 25.54 -7.18 0.34
CA LEU A 267 24.72 -7.18 1.54
C LEU A 267 25.58 -7.53 2.77
N PRO A 268 26.14 -6.55 3.50
CA PRO A 268 26.99 -6.83 4.65
C PRO A 268 26.18 -7.35 5.84
N VAL A 269 26.80 -8.21 6.66
CA VAL A 269 26.30 -8.71 7.96
C VAL A 269 27.42 -8.61 9.01
N PRO A 270 27.14 -8.15 10.24
CA PRO A 270 25.86 -7.62 10.72
C PRO A 270 25.56 -6.20 10.20
N THR A 271 24.28 -5.82 10.13
CA THR A 271 23.87 -4.44 9.77
C THR A 271 23.45 -3.63 10.99
N ARG A 272 24.20 -2.59 11.34
CA ARG A 272 23.79 -1.54 12.30
C ARG A 272 24.20 -0.15 11.80
N GLN A 273 23.45 0.88 12.19
CA GLN A 273 23.85 2.28 12.05
C GLN A 273 24.73 2.69 13.24
N THR A 274 25.96 2.19 13.32
CA THR A 274 26.91 2.63 14.36
C THR A 274 28.25 2.92 13.72
N SER A 275 28.87 4.03 14.10
CA SER A 275 30.15 4.50 13.54
C SER A 275 31.26 3.45 13.64
N ALA A 276 31.23 2.61 14.67
CA ALA A 276 32.18 1.51 14.86
C ALA A 276 32.20 0.48 13.72
N PHE A 277 31.12 0.34 12.94
CA PHE A 277 31.08 -0.58 11.80
C PHE A 277 31.80 -0.04 10.54
N PHE A 278 32.14 1.24 10.48
CA PHE A 278 32.96 1.77 9.39
C PHE A 278 34.42 1.30 9.47
N HIS A 279 34.88 0.89 10.66
CA HIS A 279 36.26 0.48 10.90
C HIS A 279 36.43 -1.05 11.04
N LYS A 280 35.40 -1.85 10.75
CA LYS A 280 35.44 -3.31 10.88
C LYS A 280 34.98 -4.00 9.59
N SER A 281 35.74 -5.00 9.16
CA SER A 281 35.33 -5.89 8.07
C SER A 281 34.06 -6.65 8.48
N ARG A 282 33.06 -6.62 7.60
CA ARG A 282 31.78 -7.30 7.78
C ARG A 282 31.71 -8.46 6.80
N LEU A 283 30.96 -9.50 7.17
CA LEU A 283 30.71 -10.61 6.28
C LEU A 283 29.88 -10.13 5.09
N ASN A 284 30.44 -10.21 3.89
CA ASN A 284 29.74 -9.84 2.68
C ASN A 284 28.86 -10.99 2.20
N CYS A 285 27.57 -10.72 2.03
CA CYS A 285 26.64 -11.61 1.38
C CYS A 285 26.33 -11.12 -0.05
N TYR A 286 26.08 -12.06 -0.94
CA TYR A 286 25.83 -11.84 -2.35
C TYR A 286 24.46 -12.43 -2.70
N ASN A 287 23.71 -11.69 -3.52
CA ASN A 287 22.42 -12.12 -4.04
C ASN A 287 22.42 -11.93 -5.56
N PHE A 288 22.44 -13.03 -6.29
CA PHE A 288 22.36 -13.04 -7.75
C PHE A 288 20.95 -13.42 -8.18
N THR A 289 20.31 -12.60 -9.00
CA THR A 289 18.91 -12.79 -9.38
C THR A 289 18.80 -13.07 -10.86
N ILE A 290 18.04 -14.10 -11.22
CA ILE A 290 17.60 -14.39 -12.59
C ILE A 290 16.07 -14.24 -12.61
N SER A 291 15.58 -13.28 -13.38
CA SER A 291 14.17 -12.97 -13.56
C SER A 291 13.70 -13.38 -14.95
N GLU A 292 12.80 -14.34 -15.03
CA GLU A 292 12.09 -14.70 -16.25
C GLU A 292 10.93 -13.71 -16.48
N ILE A 293 10.99 -12.96 -17.58
CA ILE A 293 10.08 -11.84 -17.85
C ILE A 293 8.64 -12.33 -18.08
N THR A 294 8.47 -13.46 -18.79
CA THR A 294 7.15 -13.95 -19.23
C THR A 294 6.32 -14.56 -18.10
N LYS A 295 6.95 -15.35 -17.21
CA LYS A 295 6.26 -16.10 -16.14
C LYS A 295 6.28 -15.42 -14.77
N ASP A 296 6.84 -14.22 -14.65
CA ASP A 296 7.10 -13.55 -13.36
C ASP A 296 7.83 -14.49 -12.36
N ASN A 297 8.71 -15.33 -12.89
CA ASN A 297 9.48 -16.29 -12.11
C ASN A 297 10.85 -15.70 -11.80
N ASN A 298 11.16 -15.56 -10.52
CA ASN A 298 12.32 -14.83 -10.03
C ASN A 298 13.11 -15.73 -9.09
N VAL A 299 14.28 -16.17 -9.56
CA VAL A 299 15.20 -17.04 -8.83
C VAL A 299 16.34 -16.21 -8.27
N CYS A 300 16.57 -16.29 -6.97
CA CYS A 300 17.64 -15.61 -6.25
C CYS A 300 18.62 -16.66 -5.72
N PHE A 301 19.86 -16.62 -6.16
CA PHE A 301 20.97 -17.41 -5.64
C PHE A 301 21.70 -16.60 -4.58
N PHE A 302 21.76 -17.12 -3.35
CA PHE A 302 22.30 -16.42 -2.20
C PHE A 302 23.47 -17.18 -1.58
N TRP A 303 24.57 -16.48 -1.31
CA TRP A 303 25.73 -17.01 -0.60
C TRP A 303 26.51 -15.90 0.11
N HIS A 304 27.51 -16.27 0.91
CA HIS A 304 28.41 -15.31 1.55
C HIS A 304 29.86 -15.54 1.13
N GLU A 305 30.71 -14.54 1.34
CA GLU A 305 32.12 -14.53 0.89
C GLU A 305 32.97 -15.68 1.46
N GLY A 306 32.59 -16.22 2.61
CA GLY A 306 33.20 -17.43 3.18
C GLY A 306 32.94 -18.72 2.39
N LEU A 307 31.97 -18.75 1.48
CA LEU A 307 31.66 -19.91 0.62
C LEU A 307 32.25 -19.76 -0.76
N ALA A 308 32.12 -18.57 -1.37
CA ALA A 308 32.70 -18.30 -2.68
C ALA A 308 32.79 -16.79 -2.93
N GLN A 309 33.48 -16.41 -4.01
CA GLN A 309 33.59 -15.03 -4.43
C GLN A 309 32.36 -14.64 -5.27
N ARG A 310 32.47 -13.61 -6.11
CA ARG A 310 31.38 -13.11 -6.97
C ARG A 310 31.84 -12.86 -8.40
N GLY A 311 32.74 -13.72 -8.88
CA GLY A 311 33.33 -13.63 -10.20
C GLY A 311 32.54 -14.42 -11.25
N ALA A 312 33.13 -14.54 -12.44
CA ALA A 312 32.54 -15.28 -13.56
C ALA A 312 32.18 -16.74 -13.23
N ILE A 313 32.95 -17.39 -12.34
CA ILE A 313 32.74 -18.79 -11.97
C ILE A 313 31.43 -18.96 -11.19
N GLU A 314 31.23 -18.15 -10.15
CA GLU A 314 30.05 -18.23 -9.30
C GLU A 314 28.78 -17.83 -10.06
N ILE A 315 28.88 -16.75 -10.84
CA ILE A 315 27.78 -16.30 -11.70
C ILE A 315 27.43 -17.36 -12.73
N GLY A 316 28.43 -17.89 -13.45
CA GLY A 316 28.21 -18.91 -14.46
C GLY A 316 27.66 -20.22 -13.88
N THR A 317 28.07 -20.62 -12.67
CA THR A 317 27.48 -21.77 -11.97
C THR A 317 26.00 -21.55 -11.70
N CYS A 318 25.61 -20.37 -11.19
CA CYS A 318 24.22 -20.05 -10.92
C CYS A 318 23.38 -20.08 -12.20
N VAL A 319 23.91 -19.53 -13.30
CA VAL A 319 23.25 -19.57 -14.61
C VAL A 319 23.14 -21.01 -15.11
N LEU A 320 24.18 -21.84 -14.97
CA LEU A 320 24.15 -23.24 -15.39
C LEU A 320 23.08 -24.06 -14.64
N LYS A 321 22.95 -23.86 -13.32
CA LYS A 321 21.88 -24.48 -12.52
C LYS A 321 20.49 -24.03 -12.96
N PHE A 322 20.34 -22.77 -13.35
CA PHE A 322 19.09 -22.27 -13.91
C PHE A 322 18.78 -22.90 -15.27
N LEU A 323 19.78 -23.00 -16.15
CA LEU A 323 19.65 -23.63 -17.47
C LEU A 323 19.24 -25.10 -17.37
N GLU A 324 19.84 -25.85 -16.43
CA GLU A 324 19.49 -27.25 -16.16
C GLU A 324 18.02 -27.41 -15.76
N GLU A 325 17.53 -26.59 -14.82
CA GLU A 325 16.13 -26.62 -14.40
C GLU A 325 15.18 -26.23 -15.54
N VAL A 326 15.54 -25.21 -16.31
CA VAL A 326 14.74 -24.77 -17.47
C VAL A 326 14.68 -25.87 -18.53
N ALA A 327 15.79 -26.54 -18.82
CA ALA A 327 15.82 -27.62 -19.79
C ALA A 327 15.01 -28.84 -19.34
N ASN A 328 14.98 -29.13 -18.04
CA ASN A 328 14.18 -30.22 -17.47
C ASN A 328 12.67 -29.90 -17.47
N ASP A 329 12.29 -28.64 -17.20
CA ASP A 329 10.89 -28.18 -17.22
C ASP A 329 10.36 -27.98 -18.65
N ARG A 330 11.23 -27.50 -19.56
CA ARG A 330 10.90 -27.11 -20.94
C ARG A 330 11.98 -27.61 -21.91
N PRO A 331 11.94 -28.90 -22.28
CA PRO A 331 12.89 -29.46 -23.22
C PRO A 331 12.74 -28.82 -24.61
N GLY A 332 13.86 -28.53 -25.26
CA GLY A 332 13.91 -27.92 -26.59
C GLY A 332 13.55 -26.44 -26.60
N CYS A 333 13.83 -25.71 -25.51
CA CYS A 333 13.58 -24.27 -25.44
C CYS A 333 14.72 -23.44 -26.07
N ASP A 334 14.37 -22.22 -26.48
CA ASP A 334 15.31 -21.20 -26.94
C ASP A 334 15.47 -20.14 -25.84
N ILE A 335 16.69 -19.86 -25.41
CA ILE A 335 16.93 -19.02 -24.24
C ILE A 335 17.52 -17.69 -24.68
N ILE A 336 16.90 -16.60 -24.23
CA ILE A 336 17.38 -15.24 -24.48
C ILE A 336 17.70 -14.59 -23.15
N PHE A 337 18.99 -14.26 -22.95
CA PHE A 337 19.46 -13.55 -21.77
C PHE A 337 19.72 -12.07 -22.05
N TYR A 338 19.26 -11.23 -21.12
CA TYR A 338 19.64 -9.82 -21.05
C TYR A 338 20.44 -9.55 -19.78
N THR A 339 21.59 -8.87 -19.92
CA THR A 339 22.49 -8.64 -18.77
C THR A 339 23.29 -7.36 -18.93
N ASP A 340 23.84 -6.84 -17.83
CA ASP A 340 24.74 -5.69 -17.88
C ASP A 340 26.04 -5.98 -18.65
N ASN A 341 26.64 -4.94 -19.22
CA ASN A 341 27.91 -5.07 -19.93
C ASN A 341 29.11 -5.06 -18.95
N CYS A 342 29.17 -6.07 -18.07
CA CYS A 342 30.21 -6.27 -17.07
C CYS A 342 31.20 -7.36 -17.49
N GLY A 343 32.42 -6.97 -17.88
CA GLY A 343 33.47 -7.90 -18.35
C GLY A 343 33.93 -8.91 -17.31
N GLY A 344 34.03 -8.51 -16.04
CA GLY A 344 34.51 -9.40 -14.97
C GLY A 344 33.53 -10.51 -14.58
N GLN A 345 32.24 -10.34 -14.86
CA GLN A 345 31.18 -11.25 -14.42
C GLN A 345 30.46 -11.93 -15.57
N GLN A 346 30.05 -11.17 -16.58
CA GLN A 346 29.09 -11.62 -17.58
C GLN A 346 29.72 -11.73 -18.97
N LYS A 347 30.47 -10.70 -19.40
CA LYS A 347 31.13 -10.65 -20.71
C LYS A 347 32.56 -11.22 -20.64
N ASN A 348 32.66 -12.53 -20.48
CA ASN A 348 33.94 -13.25 -20.44
C ASN A 348 33.85 -14.62 -21.14
N ARG A 349 35.02 -15.20 -21.45
CA ARG A 349 35.12 -16.51 -22.12
C ARG A 349 34.50 -17.67 -21.34
N TYR A 350 34.46 -17.57 -20.01
CA TYR A 350 33.95 -18.65 -19.14
C TYR A 350 32.43 -18.74 -19.24
N THR A 351 31.73 -17.60 -19.32
CA THR A 351 30.29 -17.56 -19.58
C THR A 351 29.95 -18.22 -20.93
N ILE A 352 30.71 -17.91 -21.98
CA ILE A 352 30.50 -18.50 -23.32
C ILE A 352 30.76 -20.01 -23.29
N GLY A 353 31.87 -20.44 -22.67
CA GLY A 353 32.17 -21.87 -22.50
C GLY A 353 31.07 -22.61 -21.73
N MET A 354 30.51 -21.98 -20.68
CA MET A 354 29.38 -22.52 -19.94
C MET A 354 28.12 -22.66 -20.81
N TYR A 355 27.81 -21.70 -21.68
CA TYR A 355 26.69 -21.83 -22.62
C TYR A 355 26.89 -22.95 -23.63
N LEU A 356 28.10 -23.11 -24.17
CA LEU A 356 28.42 -24.23 -25.08
C LEU A 356 28.26 -25.58 -24.39
N TYR A 357 28.71 -25.68 -23.14
CA TYR A 357 28.48 -26.87 -22.33
C TYR A 357 26.98 -27.13 -22.11
N ALA A 358 26.21 -26.10 -21.78
CA ALA A 358 24.76 -26.23 -21.57
C ALA A 358 24.04 -26.70 -22.85
N LEU A 359 24.39 -26.15 -24.03
CA LEU A 359 23.84 -26.58 -25.32
C LEU A 359 24.17 -28.04 -25.65
N LYS A 360 25.35 -28.52 -25.25
CA LYS A 360 25.78 -29.89 -25.52
C LYS A 360 25.13 -30.92 -24.59
N ASN A 361 24.89 -30.56 -23.33
CA ASN A 361 24.49 -31.50 -22.28
C ASN A 361 23.01 -31.40 -21.90
N TYR A 362 22.35 -30.26 -22.17
CA TYR A 362 20.95 -30.03 -21.83
C TYR A 362 20.11 -29.91 -23.08
N GLN A 363 18.80 -30.17 -22.96
CA GLN A 363 17.85 -30.06 -24.07
C GLN A 363 17.48 -28.59 -24.35
N ILE A 364 18.44 -27.83 -24.87
CA ILE A 364 18.31 -26.41 -25.22
C ILE A 364 18.67 -26.24 -26.71
N ASN A 365 17.81 -25.58 -27.48
CA ASN A 365 18.02 -25.40 -28.92
C ASN A 365 19.04 -24.29 -29.21
N SER A 366 18.89 -23.15 -28.55
CA SER A 366 19.77 -22.00 -28.71
C SER A 366 19.88 -21.17 -27.45
N ILE A 367 21.01 -20.50 -27.26
CA ILE A 367 21.23 -19.50 -26.21
C ILE A 367 21.70 -18.21 -26.89
N THR A 368 20.91 -17.15 -26.75
CA THR A 368 21.23 -15.81 -27.23
C THR A 368 21.48 -14.90 -26.03
N HIS A 369 22.66 -14.27 -25.97
CA HIS A 369 23.02 -13.37 -24.86
C HIS A 369 23.17 -11.93 -25.37
N LYS A 370 22.23 -11.07 -25.00
CA LYS A 370 22.18 -9.65 -25.34
C LYS A 370 22.67 -8.80 -24.16
N TYR A 371 23.58 -7.87 -24.42
CA TYR A 371 24.13 -6.97 -23.40
C TYR A 371 23.38 -5.65 -23.38
N LEU A 372 23.00 -5.20 -22.18
CA LEU A 372 22.32 -3.95 -21.93
C LEU A 372 23.31 -2.78 -22.04
N ILE A 373 22.86 -1.71 -22.70
CA ILE A 373 23.60 -0.44 -22.75
C ILE A 373 23.53 0.21 -21.38
N ARG A 374 24.66 0.69 -20.88
CA ARG A 374 24.73 1.41 -19.61
C ARG A 374 23.83 2.63 -19.66
N GLY A 375 23.04 2.85 -18.62
CA GLY A 375 22.42 4.16 -18.43
C GLY A 375 20.94 4.27 -18.77
N HIS A 376 20.34 3.35 -19.54
CA HIS A 376 18.94 3.55 -19.98
C HIS A 376 18.05 2.33 -20.10
N THR A 377 18.56 1.17 -19.69
CA THR A 377 17.87 -0.11 -19.80
C THR A 377 17.14 -0.41 -18.51
N GLN A 378 15.82 -0.64 -18.62
CA GLN A 378 15.02 -1.11 -17.50
C GLN A 378 15.38 -2.58 -17.27
N ASN A 379 16.11 -2.85 -16.20
CA ASN A 379 16.51 -4.19 -15.79
C ASN A 379 15.50 -4.73 -14.76
N GLU A 380 14.88 -5.86 -15.06
CA GLU A 380 13.94 -6.53 -14.16
C GLU A 380 14.64 -7.03 -12.89
N GLY A 381 15.93 -7.34 -12.97
CA GLY A 381 16.80 -7.59 -11.81
C GLY A 381 16.80 -6.43 -10.83
N ASP A 382 17.00 -5.19 -11.32
CA ASP A 382 16.96 -3.97 -10.48
C ASP A 382 15.59 -3.79 -9.83
N ALA A 383 14.51 -4.14 -10.53
CA ALA A 383 13.17 -4.06 -9.97
C ALA A 383 13.00 -5.03 -8.79
N VAL A 384 13.49 -6.27 -8.93
CA VAL A 384 13.51 -7.26 -7.84
C VAL A 384 14.37 -6.76 -6.67
N HIS A 385 15.58 -6.26 -6.95
CA HIS A 385 16.48 -5.74 -5.91
C HIS A 385 15.88 -4.54 -5.20
N SER A 386 15.20 -3.64 -5.91
CA SER A 386 14.50 -2.50 -5.31
C SER A 386 13.40 -2.93 -4.33
N VAL A 387 12.65 -3.99 -4.65
CA VAL A 387 11.65 -4.57 -3.74
C VAL A 387 12.31 -5.19 -2.52
N ILE A 388 13.40 -5.94 -2.72
CA ILE A 388 14.20 -6.52 -1.63
C ILE A 388 14.74 -5.41 -0.73
N GLU A 389 15.36 -4.37 -1.29
CA GLU A 389 15.91 -3.24 -0.53
C GLU A 389 14.85 -2.50 0.29
N LYS A 390 13.65 -2.28 -0.27
CA LYS A 390 12.53 -1.67 0.47
C LYS A 390 12.12 -2.53 1.66
N SER A 391 12.04 -3.85 1.47
CA SER A 391 11.76 -4.81 2.55
C SER A 391 12.85 -4.74 3.64
N LEU A 392 14.12 -4.79 3.24
CA LEU A 392 15.26 -4.69 4.15
C LEU A 392 15.30 -3.36 4.90
N LYS A 393 15.01 -2.23 4.25
CA LYS A 393 14.94 -0.91 4.90
C LYS A 393 13.84 -0.86 5.96
N LYS A 394 12.68 -1.47 5.72
CA LYS A 394 11.59 -1.53 6.70
C LYS A 394 12.02 -2.30 7.96
N LEU A 395 12.72 -3.42 7.79
CA LEU A 395 13.14 -4.27 8.90
C LEU A 395 14.34 -3.74 9.67
N LYS A 396 15.26 -3.06 8.99
CA LYS A 396 16.33 -2.32 9.67
C LYS A 396 15.79 -1.28 10.67
N LYS A 397 14.52 -0.86 10.54
CA LYS A 397 13.83 -0.03 11.54
C LYS A 397 13.31 -0.82 12.75
N SER A 398 12.98 -2.11 12.58
CA SER A 398 12.44 -2.97 13.64
C SER A 398 13.48 -3.85 14.34
N GLY A 399 14.66 -4.06 13.74
CA GLY A 399 15.71 -4.90 14.31
C GLY A 399 16.97 -4.96 13.46
N LEU A 400 17.98 -5.65 13.99
CA LEU A 400 19.29 -5.82 13.35
C LEU A 400 19.35 -7.15 12.59
N ILE A 401 20.11 -7.16 11.48
CA ILE A 401 20.47 -8.38 10.74
C ILE A 401 21.84 -8.81 11.25
N TYR A 402 21.91 -9.99 11.86
CA TYR A 402 23.10 -10.55 12.50
C TYR A 402 23.67 -11.76 11.77
N VAL A 403 22.84 -12.49 11.01
CA VAL A 403 23.25 -13.71 10.31
C VAL A 403 22.73 -13.74 8.86
N PRO A 404 23.44 -14.38 7.90
CA PRO A 404 23.04 -14.43 6.49
C PRO A 404 21.65 -15.03 6.23
N GLU A 405 21.23 -16.00 7.03
CA GLU A 405 19.94 -16.72 6.91
C GLU A 405 18.75 -15.75 7.08
N GLN A 406 18.94 -14.67 7.83
CA GLN A 406 17.93 -13.62 7.93
C GLN A 406 17.73 -12.92 6.58
N TYR A 407 18.78 -12.73 5.76
CA TYR A 407 18.61 -12.20 4.41
C TYR A 407 17.82 -13.17 3.52
N VAL A 408 18.11 -14.47 3.59
CA VAL A 408 17.39 -15.49 2.84
C VAL A 408 15.89 -15.44 3.14
N PHE A 409 15.53 -15.49 4.43
CA PHE A 409 14.14 -15.37 4.86
C PHE A 409 13.53 -14.06 4.33
N MET A 410 14.31 -12.99 4.31
CA MET A 410 13.80 -11.71 3.87
C MET A 410 13.60 -11.55 2.37
N ILE A 411 14.49 -12.12 1.57
CA ILE A 411 14.36 -12.14 0.12
C ILE A 411 13.12 -12.96 -0.23
N ARG A 412 12.94 -14.16 0.35
CA ARG A 412 11.74 -14.99 0.13
C ARG A 412 10.43 -14.22 0.38
N ASN A 413 10.39 -13.38 1.42
CA ASN A 413 9.19 -12.66 1.86
C ASN A 413 9.09 -11.19 1.39
N ALA A 414 10.00 -10.74 0.51
CA ALA A 414 10.08 -9.34 0.09
C ALA A 414 8.88 -8.91 -0.76
N LYS A 415 8.49 -9.75 -1.72
CA LYS A 415 7.37 -9.48 -2.63
C LYS A 415 6.04 -9.77 -1.94
N LYS A 416 5.08 -8.83 -2.02
CA LYS A 416 3.76 -8.92 -1.36
C LYS A 416 2.61 -9.31 -2.29
N LYS A 417 2.81 -9.20 -3.60
CA LYS A 417 1.82 -9.53 -4.64
C LYS A 417 2.51 -10.30 -5.76
N GLY A 418 1.86 -11.34 -6.28
CA GLY A 418 2.43 -12.23 -7.31
C GLY A 418 3.25 -13.38 -6.71
N ASN A 419 4.08 -14.01 -7.54
CA ASN A 419 4.91 -15.14 -7.12
C ASN A 419 6.01 -14.68 -6.16
N SER A 420 6.22 -15.45 -5.09
CA SER A 420 7.32 -15.23 -4.14
C SER A 420 8.66 -15.54 -4.80
N TYR A 421 9.73 -14.91 -4.31
CA TYR A 421 11.06 -15.16 -4.85
C TYR A 421 11.56 -16.54 -4.44
N ILE A 422 12.03 -17.32 -5.42
CA ILE A 422 12.64 -18.63 -5.19
C ILE A 422 14.08 -18.39 -4.75
N VAL A 423 14.38 -18.60 -3.46
CA VAL A 423 15.73 -18.37 -2.94
C VAL A 423 16.47 -19.69 -2.77
N LYS A 424 17.56 -19.85 -3.53
CA LYS A 424 18.49 -20.98 -3.47
C LYS A 424 19.74 -20.56 -2.71
N GLU A 425 20.00 -21.27 -1.61
CA GLU A 425 21.17 -21.08 -0.79
C GLU A 425 22.31 -21.92 -1.38
N MET A 426 23.39 -21.26 -1.80
CA MET A 426 24.53 -21.91 -2.44
C MET A 426 25.60 -22.22 -1.42
N ASN A 427 26.16 -23.42 -1.50
CA ASN A 427 27.27 -23.90 -0.67
C ASN A 427 28.58 -23.95 -1.46
N PHE A 428 29.71 -24.13 -0.74
CA PHE A 428 31.03 -24.25 -1.36
C PHE A 428 31.08 -25.31 -2.48
N ASN A 429 30.48 -26.48 -2.24
CA ASN A 429 30.46 -27.60 -3.18
C ASN A 429 29.56 -27.38 -4.40
N ASP A 430 28.71 -26.35 -4.38
CA ASP A 430 27.82 -26.06 -5.50
C ASP A 430 28.55 -25.36 -6.65
N PHE A 431 29.70 -24.73 -6.39
CA PHE A 431 30.43 -23.93 -7.37
C PHE A 431 31.33 -24.79 -8.26
N ILE A 432 31.11 -24.72 -9.56
CA ILE A 432 31.80 -25.52 -10.56
C ILE A 432 32.94 -24.71 -11.16
N ASP A 433 34.13 -25.29 -11.31
CA ASP A 433 35.26 -24.62 -11.93
C ASP A 433 35.08 -24.48 -13.46
N LEU A 434 34.42 -23.41 -13.86
CA LEU A 434 34.20 -23.07 -15.28
C LEU A 434 35.50 -22.73 -16.03
N LYS A 435 36.59 -22.43 -15.33
CA LYS A 435 37.87 -22.16 -16.02
C LYS A 435 38.43 -23.44 -16.60
N ARG A 436 38.40 -24.52 -15.81
CA ARG A 436 38.79 -25.86 -16.28
C ARG A 436 37.89 -26.31 -17.42
N LEU A 437 36.58 -26.12 -17.29
CA LEU A 437 35.63 -26.43 -18.36
C LEU A 437 35.95 -25.72 -19.68
N SER A 438 36.31 -24.43 -19.62
CA SER A 438 36.67 -23.65 -20.82
C SER A 438 37.99 -24.04 -21.49
N GLN A 439 38.80 -24.89 -20.85
CA GLN A 439 40.05 -25.40 -21.43
C GLN A 439 39.83 -26.75 -22.14
N GLU A 440 38.76 -27.46 -21.80
CA GLU A 440 38.42 -28.78 -22.33
C GLU A 440 37.43 -28.72 -23.52
N LEU A 441 36.78 -27.56 -23.72
CA LEU A 441 35.93 -27.22 -24.87
C LEU A 441 36.74 -26.51 -25.95
#